data_AF-A0A154MSA1-F1
#
_entry.id   AF-A0A154MSA1-F1
#
_cell.length_a   1.000
_cell.length_b   1.000
_cell.length_c   1.000
_cell.angle_alpha   90.00
_cell.angle_beta   90.00
_cell.angle_gamma   90.00
#
_symmetry.space_group_name_H-M   'P 1'
#
loop_
_entity.id
_entity.type
_entity.pdbx_description
1 polymer ?
#
loop_
_entity_poly.entity_id
_entity_poly.type
_entity_poly.pdbx_seq_one_letter_code
_entity_poly.pdbx_strand_id
1 'polypeptide(L)'
;MMSTPQDVLLNEFGTYYLADELGYFVDDALEEHADHSATRIVRFHSDLAAEVADLLQKMAADPAHPLFETIGKETLYDWNGDQDSWAKFQRLARRMSEGIAKGISG
;
A
#
# COMPACT_ATOMS: atom_id res chain seq x y z
N MET A 1 -11.78 15.33 -11.66
CA MET A 1 -12.37 14.15 -11.02
C MET A 1 -11.93 14.16 -9.57
N MET A 2 -12.82 13.83 -8.62
CA MET A 2 -12.38 13.57 -7.25
C MET A 2 -11.76 12.17 -7.24
N SER A 3 -10.55 12.04 -6.69
CA SER A 3 -9.91 10.73 -6.51
C SER A 3 -10.69 9.89 -5.51
N THR A 4 -10.78 8.59 -5.72
CA THR A 4 -11.30 7.63 -4.73
C THR A 4 -10.13 7.08 -3.89
N PRO A 5 -10.39 6.44 -2.73
CA PRO A 5 -9.34 5.75 -1.98
C PRO A 5 -8.61 4.68 -2.81
N GLN A 6 -9.32 4.06 -3.75
CA GLN A 6 -8.77 3.09 -4.69
C GLN A 6 -7.78 3.76 -5.65
N ASP A 7 -8.14 4.89 -6.23
CA ASP A 7 -7.26 5.65 -7.14
C ASP A 7 -5.98 6.11 -6.43
N VAL A 8 -6.09 6.53 -5.16
CA VAL A 8 -4.93 6.91 -4.35
C VAL A 8 -3.98 5.74 -4.17
N LEU A 9 -4.49 4.55 -3.83
CA LEU A 9 -3.65 3.36 -3.66
C LEU A 9 -3.07 2.88 -4.99
N LEU A 10 -3.83 2.86 -6.07
CA LEU A 10 -3.31 2.48 -7.38
C LEU A 10 -2.19 3.41 -7.83
N ASN A 11 -2.36 4.72 -7.64
CA ASN A 11 -1.32 5.70 -7.94
C ASN A 11 -0.08 5.50 -7.05
N GLU A 12 -0.25 5.27 -5.75
CA GLU A 12 0.86 5.09 -4.82
C GLU A 12 1.66 3.81 -5.13
N PHE A 13 0.97 2.68 -5.32
CA PHE A 13 1.60 1.41 -5.65
C PHE A 13 2.24 1.41 -7.04
N GLY A 14 1.53 1.93 -8.06
CA GLY A 14 2.07 2.03 -9.42
C GLY A 14 3.22 3.02 -9.58
N THR A 15 3.41 3.93 -8.62
CA THR A 15 4.52 4.91 -8.67
C THR A 15 5.75 4.45 -7.89
N TYR A 16 5.57 3.82 -6.73
CA TYR A 16 6.66 3.59 -5.76
C TYR A 16 6.98 2.13 -5.46
N TYR A 17 6.26 1.20 -6.09
CA TYR A 17 6.39 -0.24 -5.84
C TYR A 17 6.44 -1.03 -7.14
N LEU A 18 7.10 -0.51 -8.18
CA LEU A 18 7.34 -1.26 -9.40
C LEU A 18 8.32 -2.41 -9.15
N ALA A 19 8.14 -3.53 -9.85
CA ALA A 19 8.89 -4.77 -9.60
C ALA A 19 10.41 -4.63 -9.75
N ASP A 20 10.88 -3.77 -10.65
CA ASP A 20 12.29 -3.46 -10.86
C ASP A 20 12.90 -2.66 -9.70
N GLU A 21 12.11 -1.82 -9.02
CA GLU A 21 12.54 -1.04 -7.86
C GLU A 21 12.37 -1.81 -6.54
N LEU A 22 11.34 -2.66 -6.44
CA LEU A 22 11.01 -3.46 -5.26
C LEU A 22 12.18 -4.30 -4.77
N GLY A 23 12.95 -4.89 -5.70
CA GLY A 23 14.12 -5.71 -5.36
C GLY A 23 15.19 -4.99 -4.54
N TYR A 24 15.21 -3.65 -4.52
CA TYR A 24 16.15 -2.86 -3.72
C TYR A 24 15.74 -2.68 -2.26
N PHE A 25 14.46 -2.83 -1.93
CA PHE A 25 13.96 -2.48 -0.59
C PHE A 25 12.98 -3.48 0.01
N VAL A 26 12.45 -4.44 -0.75
CA VAL A 26 11.37 -5.33 -0.30
C VAL A 26 11.75 -6.18 0.93
N ASP A 27 13.02 -6.54 1.05
CA ASP A 27 13.53 -7.33 2.17
C ASP A 27 13.99 -6.46 3.35
N ASP A 28 14.72 -5.37 3.07
CA ASP A 28 15.46 -4.63 4.10
C ASP A 28 14.83 -3.28 4.52
N ALA A 29 14.06 -2.63 3.64
CA ALA A 29 13.58 -1.26 3.84
C ALA A 29 12.06 -1.08 3.57
N LEU A 30 11.31 -2.18 3.52
CA LEU A 30 9.88 -2.18 3.20
C LEU A 30 9.05 -1.32 4.16
N GLU A 31 9.38 -1.33 5.45
CA GLU A 31 8.65 -0.53 6.45
C GLU A 31 8.94 0.97 6.33
N GLU A 32 10.17 1.35 6.00
CA GLU A 32 10.54 2.76 5.75
C GLU A 32 9.80 3.28 4.51
N HIS A 33 9.73 2.49 3.44
CA HIS A 33 8.94 2.83 2.26
C HIS A 33 7.44 2.95 2.56
N ALA A 34 6.91 2.07 3.41
CA ALA A 34 5.53 2.15 3.89
C ALA A 34 5.26 3.48 4.63
N ASP A 35 6.19 3.90 5.49
CA ASP A 35 6.08 5.15 6.26
C ASP A 35 6.13 6.39 5.36
N HIS A 36 7.01 6.39 4.35
CA HIS A 36 7.06 7.45 3.35
C HIS A 36 5.75 7.54 2.56
N SER A 37 5.16 6.40 2.22
CA SER A 37 3.88 6.34 1.49
C SER A 37 2.73 6.84 2.37
N ALA A 38 2.68 6.41 3.62
CA ALA A 38 1.71 6.89 4.60
C ALA A 38 1.79 8.41 4.77
N THR A 39 3.00 8.97 4.86
CA THR A 39 3.23 10.41 4.97
C THR A 39 2.73 11.16 3.73
N ARG A 40 2.98 10.65 2.52
CA ARG A 40 2.45 11.24 1.28
C ARG A 40 0.93 11.21 1.23
N ILE A 41 0.32 10.08 1.56
CA ILE A 41 -1.14 9.92 1.56
C ILE A 41 -1.79 10.91 2.54
N VAL A 42 -1.29 11.01 3.77
CA VAL A 42 -1.80 11.98 4.75
C VAL A 42 -1.61 13.42 4.25
N ARG A 43 -0.47 13.73 3.63
CA ARG A 43 -0.14 15.08 3.18
C ARG A 43 -0.97 15.54 1.98
N PHE A 44 -1.21 14.65 1.02
CA PHE A 44 -1.80 15.02 -0.28
C PHE A 44 -3.25 14.55 -0.46
N HIS A 45 -3.70 13.60 0.36
CA HIS A 45 -5.03 12.98 0.30
C HIS A 45 -5.65 12.90 1.71
N SER A 46 -5.52 13.96 2.51
CA SER A 46 -5.97 13.98 3.91
C SER A 46 -7.45 13.69 4.07
N ASP A 47 -8.27 14.09 3.10
CA ASP A 47 -9.72 13.87 3.05
C ASP A 47 -10.08 12.39 2.85
N LEU A 48 -9.20 11.60 2.23
CA LEU A 48 -9.41 10.18 1.94
C LEU A 48 -8.56 9.27 2.84
N ALA A 49 -7.64 9.83 3.63
CA ALA A 49 -6.63 9.09 4.36
C ALA A 49 -7.21 7.99 5.27
N ALA A 50 -8.29 8.27 6.00
CA ALA A 50 -8.94 7.27 6.87
C ALA A 50 -9.51 6.08 6.07
N GLU A 51 -10.14 6.35 4.92
CA GLU A 51 -10.71 5.32 4.04
C GLU A 51 -9.61 4.50 3.35
N VAL A 52 -8.50 5.15 2.98
CA VAL A 52 -7.31 4.48 2.44
C VAL A 52 -6.71 3.52 3.48
N ALA A 53 -6.61 3.95 4.75
CA ALA A 53 -6.10 3.12 5.82
C ALA A 53 -6.97 1.87 6.09
N ASP A 54 -8.29 2.01 6.04
CA ASP A 54 -9.24 0.90 6.15
C ASP A 54 -9.14 -0.07 4.97
N LEU A 55 -9.03 0.47 3.75
CA LEU A 55 -8.89 -0.33 2.53
C LEU A 55 -7.60 -1.17 2.52
N LEU A 56 -6.49 -0.60 3.01
CA LEU A 56 -5.24 -1.34 3.21
C LEU A 56 -5.40 -2.52 4.18
N GLN A 57 -6.14 -2.34 5.29
CA GLN A 57 -6.38 -3.43 6.25
C GLN A 57 -7.24 -4.54 5.65
N LYS A 58 -8.29 -4.18 4.90
CA LYS A 58 -9.13 -5.13 4.19
C LYS A 58 -8.32 -5.95 3.18
N MET A 59 -7.48 -5.30 2.39
CA MET A 59 -6.59 -6.00 1.46
C MET A 59 -5.59 -6.89 2.18
N ALA A 60 -5.00 -6.46 3.30
CA ALA A 60 -4.06 -7.28 4.08
C ALA A 60 -4.72 -8.53 4.72
N ALA A 61 -6.06 -8.54 4.84
CA ALA A 61 -6.83 -9.65 5.39
C ALA A 61 -7.35 -10.61 4.32
N ASP A 62 -7.42 -10.18 3.05
CA ASP A 62 -8.03 -10.94 1.95
C ASP A 62 -7.15 -10.93 0.69
N PRO A 63 -6.41 -12.01 0.39
CA PRO A 63 -5.60 -12.11 -0.82
C PRO A 63 -6.43 -12.23 -2.11
N ALA A 64 -7.75 -12.38 -2.02
CA ALA A 64 -8.68 -12.37 -3.15
C ALA A 64 -9.35 -11.00 -3.36
N HIS A 65 -8.92 -9.97 -2.63
CA HIS A 65 -9.52 -8.65 -2.74
C HIS A 65 -9.37 -8.08 -4.18
N PRO A 66 -10.44 -7.58 -4.83
CA PRO A 66 -10.37 -7.15 -6.24
C PRO A 66 -9.33 -6.07 -6.52
N LEU A 67 -9.16 -5.10 -5.61
CA LEU A 67 -8.14 -4.06 -5.76
C LEU A 67 -6.71 -4.63 -5.66
N PHE A 68 -6.52 -5.69 -4.88
CA PHE A 68 -5.21 -6.28 -4.69
C PHE A 68 -4.71 -6.97 -5.97
N GLU A 69 -5.61 -7.61 -6.72
CA GLU A 69 -5.31 -8.12 -8.07
C GLU A 69 -4.87 -7.00 -9.02
N THR A 70 -5.54 -5.85 -8.97
CA THR A 70 -5.15 -4.68 -9.78
C THR A 70 -3.78 -4.14 -9.36
N ILE A 71 -3.51 -4.03 -8.05
CA ILE A 71 -2.20 -3.60 -7.55
C ILE A 71 -1.10 -4.52 -8.07
N GLY A 72 -1.26 -5.84 -8.03
CA GLY A 72 -0.26 -6.77 -8.58
C GLY A 72 0.03 -6.56 -10.06
N LYS A 73 -0.98 -6.16 -10.85
CA LYS A 73 -0.81 -5.81 -12.27
C LYS A 73 -0.07 -4.48 -12.46
N GLU A 74 -0.41 -3.46 -11.68
CA GLU A 74 0.24 -2.15 -11.75
C GLU A 74 1.70 -2.21 -11.28
N THR A 75 1.98 -2.97 -10.24
CA THR A 75 3.35 -3.14 -9.72
C THR A 75 4.19 -4.12 -10.53
N LEU A 76 3.56 -4.92 -11.41
CA LEU A 76 4.17 -6.08 -12.08
C LEU A 76 4.83 -7.06 -11.09
N TYR A 77 4.31 -7.12 -9.87
CA TYR A 77 4.85 -7.93 -8.77
C TYR A 77 3.76 -8.84 -8.22
N ASP A 78 4.08 -10.12 -8.12
CA ASP A 78 3.15 -11.15 -7.67
C ASP A 78 3.10 -11.21 -6.13
N TRP A 79 2.39 -10.25 -5.53
CA TRP A 79 2.24 -10.12 -4.08
C TRP A 79 1.55 -11.31 -3.41
N ASN A 80 0.92 -12.24 -4.14
CA ASN A 80 0.35 -13.48 -3.59
C ASN A 80 0.85 -14.75 -4.27
N GLY A 81 1.94 -14.66 -5.05
CA GLY A 81 2.52 -15.81 -5.76
C GLY A 81 3.05 -16.90 -4.83
N ASP A 82 3.47 -16.50 -3.63
CA ASP A 82 3.85 -17.41 -2.55
C ASP A 82 3.59 -16.81 -1.17
N GLN A 83 3.87 -17.61 -0.13
CA GLN A 83 3.64 -17.21 1.26
C GLN A 83 4.53 -16.05 1.72
N ASP A 84 5.75 -15.92 1.19
CA ASP A 84 6.70 -14.87 1.56
C ASP A 84 6.28 -13.53 0.94
N SER A 85 5.95 -13.52 -0.35
CA SER A 85 5.39 -12.37 -1.05
C SER A 85 4.11 -11.87 -0.39
N TRP A 86 3.24 -12.80 0.02
CA TRP A 86 2.02 -12.45 0.75
C TRP A 86 2.32 -11.84 2.12
N ALA A 87 3.25 -12.41 2.89
CA ALA A 87 3.65 -11.88 4.18
C ALA A 87 4.25 -10.46 4.04
N LYS A 88 5.04 -10.20 2.99
CA LYS A 88 5.58 -8.88 2.65
C LYS A 88 4.48 -7.87 2.39
N PHE A 89 3.47 -8.22 1.57
CA PHE A 89 2.33 -7.35 1.34
C PHE A 89 1.57 -7.05 2.64
N GLN A 90 1.29 -8.06 3.45
CA GLN A 90 0.60 -7.87 4.73
C GLN A 90 1.36 -6.93 5.66
N ARG A 91 2.69 -7.08 5.75
CA ARG A 91 3.55 -6.20 6.54
C ARG A 91 3.50 -4.76 6.02
N LEU A 92 3.65 -4.58 4.70
CA LEU A 92 3.59 -3.28 4.03
C LEU A 92 2.25 -2.58 4.28
N ALA A 93 1.14 -3.24 3.97
CA ALA A 93 -0.20 -2.67 4.04
C ALA A 93 -0.60 -2.31 5.48
N ARG A 94 -0.26 -3.17 6.46
CA ARG A 94 -0.48 -2.88 7.89
C ARG A 94 0.36 -1.70 8.34
N ARG A 95 1.65 -1.66 8.01
CA ARG A 95 2.53 -0.56 8.41
C ARG A 95 2.07 0.77 7.84
N MET A 96 1.71 0.80 6.56
CA MET A 96 1.19 1.99 5.90
C MET A 96 -0.13 2.45 6.53
N SER A 97 -1.06 1.52 6.79
CA SER A 97 -2.34 1.83 7.47
C SER A 97 -2.11 2.43 8.86
N GLU A 98 -1.21 1.86 9.66
CA GLU A 98 -0.83 2.41 10.98
C GLU A 98 -0.19 3.80 10.86
N GLY A 99 0.70 3.99 9.88
CA GLY A 99 1.34 5.28 9.62
C GLY A 99 0.32 6.36 9.27
N ILE A 100 -0.67 6.02 8.42
CA ILE A 100 -1.76 6.92 8.07
C ILE A 100 -2.63 7.23 9.29
N ALA A 101 -3.04 6.21 10.03
CA ALA A 101 -3.88 6.37 11.23
C ALA A 101 -3.21 7.27 12.30
N LYS A 102 -1.89 7.17 12.46
CA LYS A 102 -1.11 8.08 13.31
C LYS A 102 -1.09 9.49 12.75
N GLY A 103 -0.84 9.64 11.44
CA GLY A 103 -0.75 10.95 10.78
C GLY A 103 -2.05 11.75 10.75
N ILE A 104 -3.22 11.09 10.78
CA ILE A 104 -4.53 11.78 10.87
C ILE A 104 -4.91 12.16 12.31
N SER A 105 -4.30 11.53 13.32
CA SER A 105 -4.66 11.73 14.73
C SER A 105 -3.79 12.80 15.43
N GLY A 106 -2.69 13.20 14.81
CA GLY A 106 -1.75 14.22 15.31
C GLY A 106 -2.03 15.59 14.72
#